data_AF-A0A920BC01-F1
#
_entry.id   AF-A0A920BC01-F1
#
_cell.length_a   1.000
_cell.length_b   1.000
_cell.length_c   1.000
_cell.angle_alpha   90.00
_cell.angle_beta   90.00
_cell.angle_gamma   90.00
#
_symmetry.space_group_name_H-M   'P 1'
#
loop_
_entity.id
_entity.type
_entity.pdbx_description
1 polymer ?
#
loop_
_entity_poly.entity_id
_entity_poly.type
_entity_poly.pdbx_seq_one_letter_code
_entity_poly.pdbx_strand_id
1 'polypeptide(L)'
;MIAARILLVVLGAAGAFVASLKLTSILGAVAWAFDFAMSGLFFPLVLGVWWKRANRQGAVAGMLLGFLSGTWYLYMVRWGGMEPWLGIDHLRFGIIGCAVNLITMIVVSLATEEPDEATQKMVDEVRIPKGETVLAASH
;
A
#
# COMPACT_ATOMS: atom_id res chain seq x y z
N MET A 1 26.09 -5.08 2.72
CA MET A 1 26.36 -5.17 1.26
C MET A 1 26.22 -6.58 0.71
N ILE A 2 26.86 -7.60 1.30
CA ILE A 2 26.77 -9.00 0.80
C ILE A 2 25.33 -9.53 0.89
N ALA A 3 24.65 -9.34 2.02
CA ALA A 3 23.26 -9.77 2.21
C ALA A 3 22.31 -9.17 1.15
N ALA A 4 22.41 -7.87 0.86
CA ALA A 4 21.59 -7.21 -0.15
C ALA A 4 21.81 -7.79 -1.56
N ARG A 5 23.05 -8.14 -1.92
CA ARG A 5 23.37 -8.75 -3.22
C ARG A 5 22.80 -10.16 -3.34
N ILE A 6 22.93 -10.98 -2.28
CA ILE A 6 22.34 -12.31 -2.23
C ILE A 6 20.82 -12.21 -2.41
N LEU A 7 20.18 -11.29 -1.69
CA LEU A 7 18.74 -11.11 -1.73
C LEU A 7 18.26 -10.65 -3.12
N LEU A 8 19.01 -9.77 -3.78
CA LEU A 8 18.73 -9.34 -5.15
C LEU A 8 18.80 -10.51 -6.14
N VAL A 9 19.84 -11.35 -6.04
CA VAL A 9 19.98 -12.53 -6.91
C VAL A 9 18.85 -13.53 -6.67
N VAL A 10 18.50 -13.79 -5.41
CA VAL A 10 17.41 -14.72 -5.06
C VAL A 10 16.06 -14.22 -5.55
N LEU A 11 15.71 -12.95 -5.30
CA LEU A 11 14.46 -12.36 -5.77
C LEU A 11 14.40 -12.28 -7.30
N GLY A 12 15.52 -11.96 -7.94
CA GLY A 12 15.63 -11.95 -9.40
C GLY A 12 15.42 -13.34 -10.00
N ALA A 13 16.05 -14.37 -9.44
CA ALA A 13 15.87 -15.75 -9.87
C ALA A 13 14.42 -16.25 -9.64
N ALA A 14 13.83 -15.93 -8.50
CA ALA A 14 12.43 -16.25 -8.20
C ALA A 14 11.47 -15.55 -9.16
N GLY A 15 11.68 -14.26 -9.45
CA GLY A 15 10.90 -13.51 -10.42
C GLY A 15 11.02 -14.07 -11.84
N ALA A 16 12.23 -14.42 -12.27
CA ALA A 16 12.47 -15.05 -13.57
C ALA A 16 11.78 -16.43 -13.67
N PHE A 17 11.82 -17.21 -12.59
CA PHE A 17 11.12 -18.49 -12.51
C PHE A 17 9.60 -18.31 -12.63
N VAL A 18 9.00 -17.40 -11.86
CA VAL A 18 7.56 -17.11 -11.95
C VAL A 18 7.17 -16.58 -13.34
N ALA A 19 8.00 -15.72 -13.94
CA ALA A 19 7.78 -15.23 -15.30
C ALA A 19 7.81 -16.36 -16.34
N SER A 20 8.66 -17.38 -16.14
CA SER A 20 8.74 -18.55 -17.04
C SER A 20 7.48 -19.41 -17.04
N LEU A 21 6.69 -19.39 -15.96
CA LEU A 21 5.42 -20.10 -15.86
C LEU A 21 4.30 -19.50 -16.72
N LYS A 22 4.52 -18.31 -17.32
CA LYS A 22 3.58 -17.62 -18.23
C LYS A 22 2.13 -17.56 -17.71
N LEU A 23 1.97 -17.37 -16.39
CA LEU A 23 0.67 -17.42 -15.72
C LEU A 23 -0.30 -16.32 -16.19
N THR A 24 0.23 -15.17 -16.58
CA THR A 24 -0.56 -14.03 -17.08
C THR A 24 0.31 -13.16 -18.00
N SER A 25 -0.32 -12.21 -18.70
CA SER A 25 0.41 -11.20 -19.48
C SER A 25 1.24 -10.31 -18.57
N ILE A 26 2.32 -9.71 -19.09
CA ILE A 26 3.16 -8.77 -18.32
C ILE A 26 2.30 -7.64 -17.75
N LEU A 27 1.36 -7.11 -18.55
CA LEU A 27 0.42 -6.09 -18.11
C LEU A 27 -0.46 -6.57 -16.96
N GLY A 28 -1.00 -7.79 -17.03
CA GLY A 28 -1.83 -8.37 -15.97
C GLY A 28 -1.06 -8.63 -14.67
N ALA A 29 0.18 -9.13 -14.76
CA ALA A 29 1.03 -9.36 -13.60
C ALA A 29 1.35 -8.05 -12.86
N VAL A 30 1.73 -7.02 -13.63
CA VAL A 30 2.05 -5.70 -13.08
C VAL A 30 0.81 -5.04 -12.50
N ALA A 31 -0.33 -5.09 -13.20
CA ALA A 31 -1.60 -4.56 -12.71
C ALA A 31 -1.98 -5.17 -11.35
N TRP A 32 -1.93 -6.50 -11.22
CA TRP A 32 -2.21 -7.18 -9.96
C TRP A 32 -1.26 -6.78 -8.84
N ALA A 33 0.04 -6.69 -9.12
CA ALA A 33 1.02 -6.28 -8.12
C ALA A 33 0.73 -4.87 -7.58
N PHE A 34 0.41 -3.92 -8.46
CA PHE A 34 0.05 -2.56 -8.06
C PHE A 34 -1.30 -2.50 -7.34
N ASP A 35 -2.29 -3.29 -7.75
CA ASP A 35 -3.59 -3.36 -7.07
C ASP A 35 -3.46 -3.89 -5.64
N PHE A 36 -2.63 -4.91 -5.42
CA PHE A 36 -2.33 -5.42 -4.08
C PHE A 36 -1.62 -4.38 -3.22
N ALA A 37 -0.63 -3.69 -3.79
CA ALA A 37 0.08 -2.61 -3.11
C ALA A 37 -0.87 -1.45 -2.76
N MET A 38 -1.74 -1.05 -3.69
CA MET A 38 -2.72 0.03 -3.50
C MET A 38 -3.76 -0.34 -2.45
N SER A 39 -4.26 -1.58 -2.48
CA SER A 39 -5.26 -2.07 -1.53
C SER A 39 -4.76 -2.04 -0.09
N GLY A 40 -3.49 -2.34 0.16
CA GLY A 40 -2.95 -2.44 1.52
C GLY A 40 -2.19 -1.21 2.01
N LEU A 41 -1.29 -0.64 1.20
CA LEU A 41 -0.25 0.24 1.72
C LEU A 41 -0.52 1.73 1.49
N PHE A 42 -1.29 2.06 0.45
CA PHE A 42 -1.38 3.43 -0.04
C PHE A 42 -1.86 4.43 1.02
N PHE A 43 -3.06 4.22 1.58
CA PHE A 43 -3.63 5.16 2.54
C PHE A 43 -2.93 5.19 3.91
N PRO A 44 -2.50 4.06 4.49
CA PRO A 44 -1.69 4.09 5.69
C PRO A 44 -0.40 4.91 5.54
N LEU A 45 0.25 4.84 4.38
CA LEU A 45 1.46 5.64 4.10
C LEU A 45 1.15 7.13 3.91
N VAL A 46 0.15 7.45 3.09
CA VAL A 46 -0.28 8.84 2.84
C VAL A 46 -0.73 9.50 4.14
N LEU A 47 -1.65 8.87 4.87
CA LEU A 47 -2.17 9.41 6.12
C LEU A 47 -1.13 9.41 7.25
N GLY A 48 -0.15 8.50 7.23
CA GLY A 48 0.96 8.53 8.19
C GLY A 48 1.81 9.80 8.09
N VAL A 49 1.94 10.41 6.91
CA VAL A 49 2.72 11.64 6.71
C VAL A 49 1.89 12.90 7.00
N TRP A 50 0.60 12.87 6.67
CA TRP A 50 -0.24 14.07 6.73
C TRP A 50 -1.35 14.05 7.77
N TRP A 51 -1.51 13.02 8.58
CA TRP A 51 -2.59 12.98 9.56
C TRP A 51 -2.07 12.65 10.95
N LYS A 52 -2.08 13.64 11.84
CA LYS A 52 -1.60 13.49 13.22
C LYS A 52 -2.37 12.43 14.03
N ARG A 53 -3.61 12.13 13.61
CA ARG A 53 -4.45 11.12 14.26
C ARG A 53 -4.28 9.73 13.66
N ALA A 54 -3.45 9.56 12.64
CA ALA A 54 -3.14 8.25 12.09
C ALA A 54 -2.39 7.43 13.14
N ASN A 55 -2.98 6.31 13.55
CA ASN A 55 -2.37 5.44 14.57
C ASN A 55 -2.02 4.06 14.00
N ARG A 56 -1.21 3.32 14.76
CA ARG A 56 -0.70 2.01 14.36
C ARG A 56 -1.82 0.99 14.17
N GLN A 57 -2.85 1.03 15.02
CA GLN A 57 -3.96 0.08 14.97
C GLN A 57 -4.80 0.28 13.70
N GLY A 58 -5.11 1.54 13.36
CA GLY A 58 -5.78 1.91 12.12
C GLY A 58 -4.96 1.54 10.89
N ALA A 59 -3.65 1.78 10.91
CA ALA A 59 -2.76 1.42 9.80
C ALA A 59 -2.76 -0.09 9.55
N VAL A 60 -2.62 -0.90 10.60
CA VAL A 60 -2.62 -2.37 10.49
C VAL A 60 -3.99 -2.89 10.08
N ALA A 61 -5.06 -2.37 10.65
CA ALA A 61 -6.42 -2.75 10.29
C ALA A 61 -6.74 -2.40 8.82
N GLY A 62 -6.35 -1.21 8.38
CA GLY A 62 -6.48 -0.77 6.99
C GLY A 62 -5.69 -1.64 6.01
N MET A 63 -4.44 -1.96 6.33
CA MET A 63 -3.60 -2.87 5.54
C MET A 63 -4.26 -4.25 5.39
N LEU A 64 -4.76 -4.83 6.49
CA LEU A 64 -5.37 -6.16 6.49
C LEU A 64 -6.72 -6.17 5.77
N LEU A 65 -7.64 -5.30 6.15
CA LEU A 65 -8.98 -5.27 5.55
C LEU A 65 -8.94 -4.82 4.09
N GLY A 66 -8.05 -3.88 3.75
CA GLY A 66 -7.82 -3.46 2.37
C GLY A 66 -7.29 -4.60 1.50
N PHE A 67 -6.26 -5.31 1.98
CA PHE A 67 -5.71 -6.47 1.27
C PHE A 67 -6.71 -7.62 1.14
N LEU A 68 -7.42 -7.96 2.22
CA LEU A 68 -8.41 -9.04 2.22
C LEU A 68 -9.59 -8.73 1.30
N SER A 69 -10.12 -7.51 1.35
CA SER A 69 -11.23 -7.10 0.47
C SER A 69 -10.82 -7.04 -1.00
N GLY A 70 -9.62 -6.54 -1.31
CA GLY A 70 -9.07 -6.57 -2.66
C GLY A 70 -8.88 -7.99 -3.18
N THR A 71 -8.27 -8.87 -2.39
CA THR A 71 -8.05 -10.29 -2.74
C THR A 71 -9.39 -11.02 -2.93
N TRP A 72 -10.35 -10.78 -2.04
CA TRP A 72 -11.69 -11.34 -2.14
C TRP A 72 -12.39 -10.91 -3.43
N TYR A 73 -12.36 -9.62 -3.75
CA TYR A 73 -12.96 -9.09 -4.96
C TYR A 73 -12.32 -9.67 -6.23
N LEU A 74 -10.98 -9.72 -6.27
CA LEU A 74 -10.24 -10.38 -7.35
C LEU A 74 -10.71 -11.82 -7.53
N TYR A 75 -10.80 -12.58 -6.44
CA TYR A 75 -11.21 -13.98 -6.49
C TYR A 75 -12.63 -14.14 -7.05
N MET A 76 -13.57 -13.33 -6.54
CA MET A 76 -14.98 -13.36 -6.95
C MET A 76 -15.17 -12.99 -8.43
N VAL A 77 -14.50 -11.95 -8.93
CA VAL A 77 -14.63 -11.52 -10.33
C VAL A 77 -13.89 -12.45 -11.28
N ARG A 78 -12.74 -12.99 -10.90
CA ARG A 78 -11.92 -13.83 -11.80
C ARG A 78 -12.37 -15.28 -11.86
N TRP A 79 -12.76 -15.87 -10.73
CA TRP A 79 -13.11 -17.30 -10.62
C TRP A 79 -14.49 -17.56 -10.01
N GLY A 80 -15.01 -16.65 -9.19
CA GLY A 80 -16.30 -16.80 -8.51
C GLY A 80 -17.54 -16.48 -9.36
N GLY A 81 -17.37 -16.01 -10.61
CA GLY A 81 -18.48 -15.69 -11.51
C GLY A 81 -19.27 -14.44 -11.13
N MET A 82 -18.74 -13.60 -10.23
CA MET A 82 -19.37 -12.34 -9.85
C MET A 82 -19.20 -11.32 -10.98
N GLU A 83 -20.29 -10.65 -11.36
CA GLU A 83 -20.19 -9.56 -12.33
C GLU A 83 -19.39 -8.37 -11.76
N PRO A 84 -18.49 -7.77 -12.56
CA PRO A 84 -17.75 -6.56 -12.19
C PRO A 84 -18.65 -5.44 -11.66
N TRP A 85 -18.57 -5.16 -10.36
CA TRP A 85 -19.24 -3.99 -9.78
C TRP A 85 -18.71 -2.71 -10.43
N LEU A 86 -19.63 -1.86 -10.91
CA LEU A 86 -19.30 -0.58 -11.57
C LEU A 86 -18.37 -0.73 -12.79
N GLY A 87 -18.28 -1.92 -13.39
CA GLY A 87 -17.35 -2.20 -14.50
C GLY A 87 -15.89 -2.32 -14.08
N ILE A 88 -15.61 -2.50 -12.78
CA ILE A 88 -14.26 -2.72 -12.25
C ILE A 88 -13.90 -4.18 -12.47
N ASP A 89 -13.09 -4.42 -13.50
CA ASP A 89 -12.61 -5.74 -13.85
C ASP A 89 -11.51 -6.23 -12.90
N HIS A 90 -11.09 -7.48 -13.11
CA HIS A 90 -10.09 -8.12 -12.26
C HIS A 90 -8.68 -7.51 -12.36
N LEU A 91 -8.43 -6.57 -13.28
CA LEU A 91 -7.16 -5.79 -13.35
C LEU A 91 -7.23 -4.45 -12.62
N ARG A 92 -8.39 -4.08 -12.07
CA ARG A 92 -8.62 -2.78 -11.42
C ARG A 92 -9.24 -2.94 -10.03
N PHE A 93 -9.20 -4.15 -9.49
CA PHE A 93 -9.81 -4.48 -8.21
C PHE A 93 -9.23 -3.67 -7.05
N GLY A 94 -8.00 -3.16 -7.22
CA GLY A 94 -7.32 -2.36 -6.21
C GLY A 94 -8.16 -1.17 -5.75
N ILE A 95 -9.04 -0.61 -6.59
CA ILE A 95 -9.92 0.51 -6.24
C ILE A 95 -10.82 0.14 -5.07
N ILE A 96 -11.36 -1.08 -5.05
CA ILE A 96 -12.22 -1.57 -3.96
C ILE A 96 -11.41 -1.74 -2.68
N GLY A 97 -10.26 -2.42 -2.76
CA GLY A 97 -9.40 -2.62 -1.60
C GLY A 97 -8.89 -1.30 -1.02
N CYS A 98 -8.55 -0.34 -1.87
CA CYS A 98 -8.09 0.99 -1.50
C CYS A 98 -9.20 1.79 -0.80
N ALA A 99 -10.45 1.72 -1.29
CA ALA A 99 -11.58 2.35 -0.63
C ALA A 99 -11.83 1.75 0.77
N VAL A 100 -11.82 0.42 0.91
CA VAL A 100 -11.96 -0.25 2.21
C VAL A 100 -10.82 0.12 3.14
N ASN A 101 -9.59 0.19 2.63
CA ASN A 101 -8.42 0.61 3.40
C ASN A 101 -8.58 2.02 3.95
N LEU A 102 -8.94 3.00 3.11
CA LEU A 102 -9.19 4.37 3.56
C LEU A 102 -10.24 4.43 4.67
N ILE A 103 -11.38 3.80 4.44
CA ILE A 103 -12.50 3.81 5.39
C ILE A 103 -12.06 3.17 6.71
N THR A 104 -11.44 2.00 6.65
CA THR A 104 -10.96 1.27 7.83
C THR A 104 -9.92 2.07 8.58
N MET A 105 -8.93 2.63 7.87
CA MET A 105 -7.89 3.46 8.43
C MET A 105 -8.49 4.63 9.20
N ILE A 106 -9.45 5.34 8.60
CA ILE A 106 -10.11 6.48 9.24
C ILE A 106 -10.93 6.02 10.45
N VAL A 107 -11.83 5.05 10.28
CA VAL A 107 -12.76 4.61 11.33
C VAL A 107 -12.01 4.03 12.52
N VAL A 108 -11.03 3.15 12.28
CA VAL A 108 -10.27 2.53 13.36
C VAL A 108 -9.35 3.55 14.02
N SER A 109 -8.70 4.44 13.26
CA SER A 109 -7.87 5.50 13.87
C SER A 109 -8.68 6.46 14.75
N LEU A 110 -9.95 6.70 14.41
CA LEU A 110 -10.85 7.54 15.22
C LEU A 110 -11.44 6.80 16.43
N ALA A 111 -11.62 5.48 16.32
CA ALA A 111 -12.21 4.65 17.37
C ALA A 111 -11.21 4.13 18.41
N THR A 112 -9.91 4.27 18.14
CA THR A 112 -8.82 3.78 19.00
C THR A 112 -8.04 4.95 19.61
N GLU A 113 -7.16 4.66 20.57
CA GLU A 113 -6.39 5.69 21.28
C GLU A 113 -5.61 6.60 20.33
N GLU A 114 -5.53 7.87 20.72
CA GLU A 114 -4.79 8.87 19.96
C GLU A 114 -3.29 8.57 20.01
N PRO A 115 -2.55 8.80 18.90
CA PRO A 115 -1.10 8.64 18.89
C PRO A 115 -0.43 9.49 19.98
N ASP A 116 0.65 8.96 20.56
CA ASP A 116 1.45 9.69 21.55
C ASP A 116 2.04 10.99 20.99
N GLU A 117 2.37 11.92 21.88
CA GLU A 117 2.93 13.22 21.48
C GLU A 117 4.22 13.08 20.66
N ALA A 118 5.02 12.03 20.91
CA ALA A 118 6.23 11.75 20.15
C ALA A 118 5.92 11.39 18.68
N THR A 119 4.91 10.56 18.42
CA THR A 119 4.47 10.24 17.05
C THR A 119 3.89 11.47 16.37
N GLN A 120 3.08 12.27 17.07
CA GLN A 120 2.53 13.51 16.51
C GLN A 120 3.62 14.51 16.13
N LYS A 121 4.65 14.65 16.99
CA LYS A 121 5.81 15.50 16.72
C LYS A 121 6.64 14.99 15.55
N MET A 122 6.81 13.67 15.42
CA MET A 122 7.46 13.07 14.25
C MET A 122 6.71 13.41 12.96
N VAL A 123 5.37 13.36 12.97
CA VAL A 123 4.55 13.77 11.81
C VAL A 123 4.74 15.26 11.46
N ASP A 124 4.85 16.13 12.48
CA ASP A 124 5.14 17.56 12.27
C ASP A 124 6.54 17.80 11.69
N GLU A 125 7.54 17.06 12.15
CA GLU A 125 8.90 17.14 11.62
C GLU A 125 9.00 16.67 10.17
N VAL A 126 8.29 15.59 9.82
CA VAL A 126 8.24 15.11 8.42
C VAL A 126 7.56 16.12 7.50
N ARG A 127 6.58 16.89 8.01
CA ARG A 127 5.86 17.92 7.24
C ARG A 127 6.65 19.20 7.01
N ILE A 128 7.54 19.56 7.93
CA ILE A 128 8.34 20.78 7.84
C ILE A 128 9.73 20.39 7.34
N PRO A 129 10.02 20.49 6.02
CA PRO A 129 11.36 20.22 5.53
C PRO A 129 12.33 21.24 6.15
N LYS A 130 13.15 20.77 7.10
CA LYS A 130 14.29 21.51 7.64
C LYS A 130 15.55 20.95 7.01
N GLY A 131 15.91 21.51 5.86
CA GLY A 131 17.26 21.42 5.30
C GLY A 131 17.71 22.82 4.98
N GLU A 132 18.90 23.22 5.41
CA GLU A 132 19.53 24.41 4.85
C GLU A 132 19.53 24.25 3.33
N THR A 133 19.03 25.24 2.60
CA THR A 133 19.22 25.27 1.15
C THR A 133 20.70 25.37 0.90
N VAL A 134 21.33 24.26 0.49
CA VAL A 134 22.74 24.21 0.07
C VAL A 134 23.03 25.22 -1.07
N LEU A 135 21.99 25.78 -1.69
CA LEU A 135 22.04 26.84 -2.68
C LEU A 135 22.32 28.25 -2.13
N ALA A 136 22.25 28.48 -0.81
CA ALA A 136 22.52 29.78 -0.19
C ALA A 136 23.98 29.95 0.28
N ALA A 137 24.77 28.87 0.30
CA ALA A 137 26.16 28.88 0.76
C ALA A 137 27.18 29.09 -0.39
N SER A 138 26.72 29.24 -1.63
CA SER A 138 27.58 29.30 -2.83
C SER A 138 27.27 30.47 -3.78
N HIS A 139 26.72 31.57 -3.29
CA HIS A 139 26.60 32.83 -4.04
C HIS A 139 26.99 34.02 -3.18
#